data_AF-A0A542DBS3-F1
#
_entry.id   AF-A0A542DBS3-F1
#
_cell.length_a   1.000
_cell.length_b   1.000
_cell.length_c   1.000
_cell.angle_alpha   90.00
_cell.angle_beta   90.00
_cell.angle_gamma   90.00
#
_symmetry.space_group_name_H-M   'P 1'
#
loop_
_entity.id
_entity.type
_entity.pdbx_description
1 polymer ?
#
loop_
_entity_poly.entity_id
_entity_poly.type
_entity_poly.pdbx_seq_one_letter_code
_entity_poly.pdbx_strand_id
1 'polypeptide(L)'
;MVSASKSTWDLPLVYLLDIRDVLLARHYARYIRDIQPDGPYLLGGWSFGGVTATEVARLLLEQGHEVRPVVLLDGRAPEQMAHQLAGLTEFLDSWEPYLAAVPRLLATPDLGDDDIEASGVPVALARTMLSLDEHSIHRSLLTAPHARAVARAHIHAMRHHRPAALTVPVIVVRAADQPDVFGNDPLLGWRDLATAGITAHEALGDHFSMPRSPNVSSLATWLSSVLAGRGIEGG
;
A
#
# COMPACT_ATOMS: atom_id res chain seq x y z
N MET A 1 13.67 50.57 1.07
CA MET A 1 14.32 49.39 1.68
C MET A 1 13.26 48.53 2.35
N VAL A 2 12.60 47.65 1.59
CA VAL A 2 11.97 46.41 2.06
C VAL A 2 12.10 45.44 0.89
N SER A 3 12.84 44.37 1.13
CA SER A 3 13.16 43.32 0.17
C SER A 3 11.93 42.42 -0.03
N ALA A 4 11.47 42.26 -1.26
CA ALA A 4 10.52 41.21 -1.61
C ALA A 4 11.28 39.88 -1.62
N SER A 5 10.95 38.99 -0.67
CA SER A 5 11.52 37.65 -0.61
C SER A 5 11.09 36.86 -1.84
N LYS A 6 12.08 36.36 -2.59
CA LYS A 6 11.85 35.36 -3.64
C LYS A 6 11.24 34.10 -3.00
N SER A 7 10.06 33.73 -3.50
CA SER A 7 9.38 32.46 -3.22
C SER A 7 10.32 31.28 -3.47
N THR A 8 10.49 30.41 -2.48
CA THR A 8 11.37 29.23 -2.48
C THR A 8 10.70 27.97 -3.04
N TRP A 9 9.69 28.10 -3.91
CA TRP A 9 8.90 26.96 -4.40
C TRP A 9 8.80 26.86 -5.92
N ASP A 10 9.83 27.29 -6.66
CA ASP A 10 9.98 26.95 -8.07
C ASP A 10 10.65 25.57 -8.20
N LEU A 11 9.88 24.50 -7.95
CA LEU A 11 10.28 23.14 -8.33
C LEU A 11 9.79 22.87 -9.76
N PRO A 12 10.66 22.46 -10.70
CA PRO A 12 10.27 22.16 -12.07
C PRO A 12 9.12 21.14 -12.13
N LEU A 13 8.15 21.37 -13.03
CA LEU A 13 7.00 20.47 -13.30
C LEU A 13 7.39 19.00 -13.51
N VAL A 14 8.62 18.73 -13.97
CA VAL A 14 9.18 17.39 -14.15
C VAL A 14 9.34 16.65 -12.82
N TYR A 15 9.69 17.33 -11.73
CA TYR A 15 9.77 16.70 -10.42
C TYR A 15 8.39 16.29 -9.93
N LEU A 16 7.36 17.14 -10.08
CA LEU A 16 5.98 16.81 -9.67
C LEU A 16 5.42 15.54 -10.34
N LEU A 17 5.95 15.16 -11.51
CA LEU A 17 5.56 13.95 -12.25
C LEU A 17 6.32 12.67 -11.79
N ASP A 18 7.38 12.77 -10.99
CA ASP A 18 8.28 11.66 -10.57
C ASP A 18 8.12 11.27 -9.07
N ILE A 19 7.24 11.93 -8.32
CA ILE A 19 7.64 12.37 -6.98
C ILE A 19 7.27 11.54 -5.73
N ARG A 20 6.55 10.40 -5.77
CA ARG A 20 6.11 9.80 -4.48
C ARG A 20 6.68 8.42 -4.16
N ASP A 21 6.60 7.45 -5.06
CA ASP A 21 7.10 6.10 -4.73
C ASP A 21 8.61 5.97 -4.91
N VAL A 22 9.17 6.59 -5.95
CA VAL A 22 10.63 6.59 -6.17
C VAL A 22 11.34 7.41 -5.09
N LEU A 23 10.77 8.54 -4.63
CA LEU A 23 11.35 9.30 -3.53
C LEU A 23 11.24 8.56 -2.19
N LEU A 24 10.10 7.90 -1.92
CA LEU A 24 9.93 7.09 -0.73
C LEU A 24 10.89 5.90 -0.72
N ALA A 25 11.03 5.19 -1.85
CA ALA A 25 11.98 4.11 -2.02
C ALA A 25 13.44 4.58 -1.87
N ARG A 26 13.82 5.74 -2.42
CA ARG A 26 15.16 6.32 -2.19
C ARG A 26 15.39 6.70 -0.73
N HIS A 27 14.36 7.19 -0.04
CA HIS A 27 14.45 7.47 1.38
C HIS A 27 14.66 6.18 2.18
N TYR A 28 13.86 5.15 1.94
CA TYR A 28 13.99 3.86 2.59
C TYR A 28 15.30 3.14 2.26
N ALA A 29 15.76 3.16 1.01
CA ALA A 29 17.06 2.58 0.65
C ALA A 29 18.22 3.25 1.40
N ARG A 30 18.17 4.57 1.61
CA ARG A 30 19.16 5.26 2.46
C ARG A 30 19.04 4.82 3.91
N TYR A 31 17.85 4.86 4.48
CA TYR A 31 17.61 4.49 5.87
C TYR A 31 18.00 3.04 6.18
N ILE A 32 17.69 2.10 5.28
CA ILE A 32 18.10 0.69 5.38
C ILE A 32 19.62 0.58 5.40
N ARG A 33 20.33 1.33 4.54
CA ARG A 33 21.80 1.34 4.54
C ARG A 33 22.42 2.01 5.76
N ASP A 34 21.74 2.98 6.35
CA ASP A 34 22.22 3.60 7.60
C ASP A 34 22.19 2.58 8.76
N ILE A 35 21.27 1.61 8.73
CA ILE A 35 21.16 0.52 9.71
C ILE A 35 22.05 -0.68 9.34
N GLN A 36 22.00 -1.11 8.07
CA GLN A 36 22.74 -2.22 7.51
C GLN A 36 23.49 -1.74 6.26
N PRO A 37 24.75 -1.26 6.40
CA PRO A 37 25.50 -0.65 5.30
C PRO A 37 25.75 -1.56 4.10
N ASP A 38 25.90 -2.86 4.34
CA ASP A 38 26.23 -3.86 3.34
C ASP A 38 25.15 -4.94 3.26
N GLY A 39 24.93 -5.45 2.05
CA GLY A 39 24.02 -6.57 1.81
C GLY A 39 24.56 -7.89 2.40
N PRO A 40 23.82 -9.00 2.20
CA PRO A 40 22.62 -9.08 1.37
C PRO A 40 21.37 -8.52 2.07
N TYR A 41 20.51 -7.84 1.32
CA TYR A 41 19.24 -7.31 1.85
C TYR A 41 18.09 -8.29 1.62
N LEU A 42 17.34 -8.62 2.66
CA LEU A 42 16.03 -9.26 2.54
C LEU A 42 14.96 -8.20 2.65
N LEU A 43 14.14 -8.06 1.60
CA LEU A 43 13.12 -7.03 1.50
C LEU A 43 11.76 -7.67 1.30
N GLY A 44 10.74 -7.04 1.85
CA GLY A 44 9.37 -7.42 1.59
C GLY A 44 8.40 -6.33 2.00
N GLY A 45 7.17 -6.48 1.57
CA GLY A 45 6.14 -5.52 1.91
C GLY A 45 4.75 -6.06 1.65
N TRP A 46 3.83 -5.61 2.49
CA TRP A 46 2.41 -5.90 2.37
C TRP A 46 1.72 -4.84 1.54
N SER A 47 0.85 -5.28 0.62
CA SER A 47 0.03 -4.40 -0.22
C SER A 47 0.92 -3.40 -0.99
N PHE A 48 0.64 -2.11 -0.86
CA PHE A 48 1.47 -1.02 -1.36
C PHE A 48 2.95 -1.13 -0.98
N GLY A 49 3.24 -1.62 0.22
CA GLY A 49 4.60 -1.84 0.69
C GLY A 49 5.38 -2.81 -0.20
N GLY A 50 4.70 -3.73 -0.90
CA GLY A 50 5.33 -4.63 -1.86
C GLY A 50 5.93 -3.88 -3.04
N VAL A 51 5.18 -2.94 -3.65
CA VAL A 51 5.69 -2.08 -4.73
C VAL A 51 6.84 -1.19 -4.25
N THR A 52 6.72 -0.67 -3.03
CA THR A 52 7.81 0.11 -2.43
C THR A 52 9.07 -0.76 -2.24
N ALA A 53 8.91 -2.00 -1.73
CA ALA A 53 10.01 -2.93 -1.52
C ALA A 53 10.71 -3.31 -2.83
N THR A 54 9.96 -3.44 -3.94
CA THR A 54 10.54 -3.71 -5.26
C THR A 54 11.39 -2.55 -5.79
N GLU A 55 10.96 -1.31 -5.55
CA GLU A 55 11.75 -0.13 -5.93
C GLU A 55 12.98 0.06 -5.04
N VAL A 56 12.87 -0.24 -3.74
CA VAL A 56 14.03 -0.27 -2.84
C VAL A 56 15.04 -1.33 -3.30
N ALA A 57 14.57 -2.54 -3.64
CA ALA A 57 15.42 -3.61 -4.14
C ALA A 57 16.17 -3.18 -5.41
N ARG A 58 15.46 -2.58 -6.38
CA ARG A 58 16.06 -2.07 -7.62
C ARG A 58 17.16 -1.04 -7.33
N LEU A 59 16.88 -0.07 -6.46
CA LEU A 59 17.85 0.97 -6.10
C LEU A 59 19.10 0.41 -5.42
N LEU A 60 18.96 -0.60 -4.57
CA LEU A 60 20.09 -1.26 -3.90
C LEU A 60 20.92 -2.10 -4.88
N LEU A 61 20.27 -2.80 -5.81
CA LEU A 61 20.95 -3.54 -6.90
C LEU A 61 21.74 -2.59 -7.81
N GLU A 62 21.17 -1.45 -8.20
CA GLU A 62 21.86 -0.43 -9.00
C GLU A 62 23.08 0.17 -8.31
N GLN A 63 23.12 0.11 -6.98
CA GLN A 63 24.26 0.53 -6.16
C GLN A 63 25.28 -0.60 -5.95
N GLY A 64 25.05 -1.78 -6.53
CA GLY A 64 25.96 -2.93 -6.45
C GLY A 64 25.76 -3.81 -5.21
N HIS A 65 24.71 -3.59 -4.42
CA HIS A 65 24.41 -4.44 -3.28
C HIS A 65 23.71 -5.73 -3.70
N GLU A 66 24.00 -6.82 -2.98
CA GLU A 66 23.24 -8.06 -3.10
C GLU A 66 21.86 -7.91 -2.45
N VAL A 67 20.81 -8.38 -3.14
CA VAL A 67 19.44 -8.42 -2.63
C VAL A 67 18.92 -9.85 -2.75
N ARG A 68 18.45 -10.41 -1.64
CA ARG A 68 17.75 -11.70 -1.56
C ARG A 68 16.36 -11.58 -2.19
N PRO A 69 15.61 -12.69 -2.38
CA PRO A 69 14.29 -12.61 -3.00
C PRO A 69 13.38 -11.59 -2.31
N VAL A 70 12.65 -10.81 -3.10
CA VAL A 70 11.69 -9.83 -2.57
C VAL A 70 10.37 -10.54 -2.26
N VAL A 71 9.85 -10.35 -1.05
CA VAL A 71 8.62 -10.98 -0.57
C VAL A 71 7.45 -9.99 -0.68
N LEU A 72 6.45 -10.33 -1.49
CA LEU A 72 5.26 -9.51 -1.75
C LEU A 72 4.06 -10.13 -1.06
N LEU A 73 3.59 -9.51 0.01
CA LEU A 73 2.42 -9.98 0.76
C LEU A 73 1.17 -9.31 0.21
N ASP A 74 0.45 -10.03 -0.64
CA ASP A 74 -0.83 -9.65 -1.26
C ASP A 74 -0.84 -8.26 -1.89
N GLY A 75 0.33 -7.84 -2.37
CA GLY A 75 0.52 -6.63 -3.14
C GLY A 75 0.45 -6.96 -4.62
N ARG A 76 -0.47 -6.34 -5.36
CA ARG A 76 -0.57 -6.52 -6.81
C ARG A 76 0.48 -5.74 -7.55
N ALA A 77 0.81 -6.17 -8.77
CA ALA A 77 1.64 -5.40 -9.66
C ALA A 77 1.01 -4.03 -9.93
N PRO A 78 1.80 -2.96 -10.11
CA PRO A 78 1.31 -1.58 -10.18
C PRO A 78 0.12 -1.36 -11.12
N GLU A 79 0.10 -2.00 -12.30
CA GLU A 79 -1.01 -1.91 -13.25
C GLU A 79 -2.31 -2.49 -12.67
N GLN A 80 -2.28 -3.71 -12.14
CA GLN A 80 -3.43 -4.33 -11.50
C GLN A 80 -3.89 -3.57 -10.25
N MET A 81 -2.94 -3.05 -9.47
CA MET A 81 -3.25 -2.32 -8.25
C MET A 81 -3.89 -0.95 -8.56
N ALA A 82 -3.53 -0.29 -9.66
CA ALA A 82 -4.20 0.94 -10.10
C ALA A 82 -5.70 0.73 -10.35
N HIS A 83 -6.11 -0.44 -10.88
CA HIS A 83 -7.52 -0.80 -11.02
C HIS A 83 -8.21 -0.98 -9.66
N GLN A 84 -7.57 -1.61 -8.68
CA GLN A 84 -8.13 -1.74 -7.32
C GLN A 84 -8.31 -0.38 -6.63
N LEU A 85 -7.37 0.53 -6.82
CA LEU A 85 -7.42 1.87 -6.22
C LEU A 85 -8.48 2.78 -6.85
N ALA A 86 -9.06 2.43 -8.00
CA ALA A 86 -10.16 3.17 -8.58
C ALA A 86 -11.35 3.24 -7.61
N GLY A 87 -11.77 2.09 -7.05
CA GLY A 87 -12.87 2.05 -6.08
C GLY A 87 -12.59 2.80 -4.79
N LEU A 88 -11.35 2.76 -4.28
CA LEU A 88 -10.96 3.55 -3.11
C LEU A 88 -10.96 5.06 -3.40
N THR A 89 -10.59 5.44 -4.62
CA THR A 89 -10.64 6.84 -5.06
C THR A 89 -12.07 7.32 -5.15
N GLU A 90 -12.95 6.54 -5.79
CA GLU A 90 -14.39 6.83 -5.89
C GLU A 90 -15.03 6.97 -4.51
N PHE A 91 -14.70 6.06 -3.59
CA PHE A 91 -15.14 6.15 -2.20
C PHE A 91 -14.71 7.48 -1.56
N LEU A 92 -13.42 7.82 -1.60
CA LEU A 92 -12.91 9.06 -1.01
C LEU A 92 -13.56 10.30 -1.62
N ASP A 93 -13.71 10.33 -2.95
CA ASP A 93 -14.27 11.47 -3.66
C ASP A 93 -15.77 11.63 -3.39
N SER A 94 -16.50 10.52 -3.21
CA SER A 94 -17.92 10.56 -2.79
C SER A 94 -18.13 11.13 -1.39
N TRP A 95 -17.13 11.00 -0.51
CA TRP A 95 -17.18 11.45 0.88
C TRP A 95 -16.58 12.82 1.12
N GLU A 96 -15.74 13.33 0.22
CA GLU A 96 -15.01 14.59 0.38
C GLU A 96 -15.90 15.77 0.82
N PRO A 97 -17.10 16.00 0.26
CA PRO A 97 -17.97 17.09 0.68
C PRO A 97 -18.52 16.96 2.11
N TYR A 98 -18.48 15.75 2.68
CA TYR A 98 -19.18 15.37 3.91
C TYR A 98 -18.25 15.06 5.08
N LEU A 99 -16.92 15.13 4.89
CA LEU A 99 -15.94 14.75 5.91
C LEU A 99 -16.09 15.51 7.23
N ALA A 100 -16.54 16.77 7.18
CA ALA A 100 -16.79 17.58 8.38
C ALA A 100 -17.95 17.05 9.24
N ALA A 101 -18.91 16.35 8.64
CA ALA A 101 -20.05 15.77 9.35
C ALA A 101 -19.73 14.42 10.01
N VAL A 102 -18.68 13.71 9.54
CA VAL A 102 -18.34 12.36 10.00
C VAL A 102 -18.17 12.26 11.52
N PRO A 103 -17.33 13.09 12.19
CA PRO A 103 -17.14 12.94 13.64
C PRO A 103 -18.45 13.11 14.43
N ARG A 104 -19.33 14.02 13.99
CA ARG A 104 -20.62 14.24 14.62
C ARG A 104 -21.54 13.03 14.43
N LEU A 105 -21.66 12.53 13.21
CA LEU A 105 -22.49 11.36 12.90
C LEU A 105 -22.07 10.13 13.70
N LEU A 106 -20.77 9.93 13.92
CA LEU A 106 -20.26 8.80 14.70
C LEU A 106 -20.43 8.97 16.22
N ALA A 107 -20.52 10.22 16.70
CA ALA A 107 -20.68 10.52 18.12
C ALA A 107 -22.15 10.58 18.56
N THR A 108 -23.11 10.65 17.63
CA THR A 108 -24.54 10.71 17.94
C THR A 108 -25.07 9.32 18.35
N PRO A 109 -25.53 9.14 19.60
CA PRO A 109 -26.23 7.93 20.01
C PRO A 109 -27.56 7.81 19.28
N ASP A 110 -27.97 6.58 18.96
CA ASP A 110 -29.29 6.28 18.34
C ASP A 110 -29.60 7.11 17.09
N LEU A 111 -28.57 7.40 16.28
CA LEU A 111 -28.64 8.24 15.07
C LEU A 111 -29.83 7.87 14.16
N GLY A 112 -30.82 8.76 14.13
CA GLY A 112 -32.04 8.64 13.32
C GLY A 112 -31.89 9.22 11.92
N ASP A 113 -32.92 9.01 11.08
CA ASP A 113 -32.92 9.58 9.71
C ASP A 113 -32.95 11.11 9.74
N ASP A 114 -33.70 11.73 10.67
CA ASP A 114 -33.74 13.19 10.84
C ASP A 114 -32.35 13.79 11.17
N ASP A 115 -31.56 13.10 12.00
CA ASP A 115 -30.19 13.53 12.33
C ASP A 115 -29.26 13.45 11.11
N ILE A 116 -29.44 12.41 10.30
CA ILE A 116 -28.68 12.21 9.06
C ILE A 116 -29.07 13.29 8.04
N GLU A 117 -30.35 13.55 7.85
CA GLU A 117 -30.83 14.62 6.97
C GLU A 117 -30.30 15.99 7.41
N ALA A 118 -30.34 16.28 8.71
CA ALA A 118 -29.79 17.52 9.28
C ALA A 118 -28.27 17.66 9.12
N SER A 119 -27.54 16.56 8.92
CA SER A 119 -26.09 16.57 8.67
C SER A 119 -25.72 16.97 7.24
N GLY A 120 -26.67 16.92 6.31
CA GLY A 120 -26.45 17.13 4.88
C GLY A 120 -25.78 15.96 4.15
N VAL A 121 -25.47 14.86 4.87
CA VAL A 121 -24.94 13.63 4.27
C VAL A 121 -26.09 12.80 3.68
N PRO A 122 -25.99 12.31 2.44
CA PRO A 122 -27.00 11.42 1.88
C PRO A 122 -27.24 10.20 2.77
N VAL A 123 -28.51 9.87 3.02
CA VAL A 123 -28.89 8.78 3.94
C VAL A 123 -28.20 7.46 3.58
N ALA A 124 -28.19 7.10 2.30
CA ALA A 124 -27.49 5.89 1.84
C ALA A 124 -26.00 5.90 2.20
N LEU A 125 -25.32 7.03 2.03
CA LEU A 125 -23.90 7.18 2.31
C LEU A 125 -23.62 7.08 3.82
N ALA A 126 -24.41 7.78 4.64
CA ALA A 126 -24.34 7.68 6.09
C ALA A 126 -24.57 6.24 6.58
N ARG A 127 -25.59 5.54 6.05
CA ARG A 127 -25.86 4.14 6.38
C ARG A 127 -24.73 3.21 5.95
N THR A 128 -24.11 3.44 4.79
CA THR A 128 -22.90 2.72 4.38
C THR A 128 -21.78 2.93 5.40
N MET A 129 -21.46 4.17 5.79
CA MET A 129 -20.42 4.42 6.81
C MET A 129 -20.69 3.74 8.14
N LEU A 130 -21.94 3.75 8.61
CA LEU A 130 -22.33 3.13 9.88
C LEU A 130 -22.21 1.60 9.83
N SER A 131 -22.35 1.00 8.65
CA SER A 131 -22.18 -0.43 8.43
C SER A 131 -20.71 -0.86 8.28
N LEU A 132 -19.78 0.08 8.10
CA LEU A 132 -18.35 -0.23 8.00
C LEU A 132 -17.83 -0.74 9.33
N ASP A 133 -17.06 -1.83 9.28
CA ASP A 133 -16.25 -2.28 10.41
C ASP A 133 -15.34 -1.15 10.90
N GLU A 134 -15.26 -0.99 12.24
CA GLU A 134 -14.56 0.13 12.84
C GLU A 134 -13.04 0.12 12.56
N HIS A 135 -12.48 -1.07 12.34
CA HIS A 135 -11.07 -1.30 12.04
C HIS A 135 -10.79 -1.37 10.53
N SER A 136 -11.81 -1.13 9.69
CA SER A 136 -11.65 -1.14 8.24
C SER A 136 -10.86 0.07 7.74
N ILE A 137 -10.22 -0.11 6.58
CA ILE A 137 -9.53 0.98 5.88
C ILE A 137 -10.49 2.13 5.56
N HIS A 138 -11.71 1.80 5.11
CA HIS A 138 -12.74 2.80 4.79
C HIS A 138 -13.09 3.64 6.00
N ARG A 139 -13.30 3.01 7.18
CA ARG A 139 -13.54 3.74 8.43
C ARG A 139 -12.38 4.66 8.78
N SER A 140 -11.14 4.15 8.72
CA SER A 140 -9.93 4.91 9.01
C SER A 140 -9.79 6.13 8.08
N LEU A 141 -10.13 5.98 6.80
CA LEU A 141 -10.11 7.08 5.86
C LEU A 141 -11.18 8.13 6.17
N LEU A 142 -12.37 7.75 6.61
CA LEU A 142 -13.38 8.74 6.99
C LEU A 142 -12.98 9.54 8.23
N THR A 143 -12.37 8.89 9.22
CA THR A 143 -12.14 9.48 10.55
C THR A 143 -10.76 10.11 10.76
N ALA A 144 -9.73 9.71 9.99
CA ALA A 144 -8.36 10.18 10.18
C ALA A 144 -7.84 10.99 8.96
N PRO A 145 -7.73 12.33 9.07
CA PRO A 145 -7.23 13.18 8.00
C PRO A 145 -5.83 12.79 7.51
N HIS A 146 -4.95 12.36 8.41
CA HIS A 146 -3.61 11.90 8.06
C HIS A 146 -3.65 10.62 7.22
N ALA A 147 -4.48 9.64 7.59
CA ALA A 147 -4.63 8.40 6.83
C ALA A 147 -5.14 8.68 5.42
N ARG A 148 -6.11 9.60 5.25
CA ARG A 148 -6.55 10.03 3.91
C ARG A 148 -5.43 10.68 3.10
N ALA A 149 -4.66 11.58 3.71
CA ALA A 149 -3.59 12.26 3.01
C ALA A 149 -2.54 11.27 2.49
N VAL A 150 -2.17 10.29 3.33
CA VAL A 150 -1.26 9.20 2.95
C VAL A 150 -1.87 8.33 1.84
N ALA A 151 -3.14 7.93 1.96
CA ALA A 151 -3.80 7.13 0.94
C ALA A 151 -3.88 7.85 -0.41
N ARG A 152 -4.26 9.14 -0.43
CA ARG A 152 -4.26 9.96 -1.65
C ARG A 152 -2.86 10.08 -2.26
N ALA A 153 -1.83 10.21 -1.44
CA ALA A 153 -0.44 10.23 -1.91
C ALA A 153 -0.04 8.91 -2.58
N HIS A 154 -0.36 7.77 -1.97
CA HIS A 154 -0.11 6.45 -2.54
C HIS A 154 -0.90 6.20 -3.84
N ILE A 155 -2.20 6.54 -3.88
CA ILE A 155 -3.03 6.45 -5.07
C ILE A 155 -2.42 7.26 -6.22
N HIS A 156 -2.03 8.50 -5.95
CA HIS A 156 -1.42 9.36 -6.94
C HIS A 156 -0.10 8.77 -7.46
N ALA A 157 0.75 8.31 -6.56
CA ALA A 157 2.04 7.73 -6.91
C ALA A 157 1.91 6.52 -7.85
N MET A 158 1.04 5.57 -7.51
CA MET A 158 0.84 4.36 -8.30
C MET A 158 0.25 4.62 -9.69
N ARG A 159 -0.65 5.60 -9.83
CA ARG A 159 -1.22 5.93 -11.15
C ARG A 159 -0.15 6.34 -12.16
N HIS A 160 0.93 6.96 -11.68
CA HIS A 160 2.02 7.45 -12.49
C HIS A 160 3.26 6.54 -12.46
N HIS A 161 3.28 5.57 -11.55
CA HIS A 161 4.40 4.64 -11.44
C HIS A 161 4.47 3.68 -12.63
N ARG A 162 5.69 3.44 -13.11
CA ARG A 162 6.02 2.49 -14.17
C ARG A 162 7.16 1.61 -13.66
N PRO A 163 6.86 0.41 -13.13
CA PRO A 163 7.87 -0.44 -12.52
C PRO A 163 8.85 -0.95 -13.59
N ALA A 164 10.12 -1.05 -13.21
CA ALA A 164 11.12 -1.73 -14.01
C ALA A 164 11.07 -3.26 -13.79
N ALA A 165 11.69 -4.01 -14.68
CA ALA A 165 11.89 -5.44 -14.49
C ALA A 165 12.73 -5.72 -13.23
N LEU A 166 12.28 -6.69 -12.44
CA LEU A 166 12.97 -7.19 -11.26
C LEU A 166 13.96 -8.28 -11.67
N THR A 167 15.23 -7.98 -11.44
CA THR A 167 16.38 -8.87 -11.70
C THR A 167 16.76 -9.71 -10.48
N VAL A 168 15.88 -9.76 -9.47
CA VAL A 168 15.96 -10.65 -8.32
C VAL A 168 14.72 -11.54 -8.22
N PRO A 169 14.83 -12.75 -7.66
CA PRO A 169 13.68 -13.61 -7.51
C PRO A 169 12.57 -12.96 -6.66
N VAL A 170 11.32 -13.26 -6.98
CA VAL A 170 10.15 -12.71 -6.28
C VAL A 170 9.35 -13.85 -5.65
N ILE A 171 8.93 -13.65 -4.39
CA ILE A 171 8.00 -14.53 -3.69
C ILE A 171 6.69 -13.77 -3.51
N VAL A 172 5.66 -14.16 -4.24
CA VAL A 172 4.30 -13.63 -4.07
C VAL A 172 3.58 -14.49 -3.05
N VAL A 173 3.01 -13.84 -2.02
CA VAL A 173 2.11 -14.46 -1.06
C VAL A 173 0.74 -13.85 -1.28
N ARG A 174 -0.17 -14.61 -1.85
CA ARG A 174 -1.56 -14.19 -2.10
C ARG A 174 -2.43 -14.59 -0.92
N ALA A 175 -3.34 -13.72 -0.48
CA ALA A 175 -4.36 -14.11 0.48
C ALA A 175 -5.38 -15.05 -0.17
N ALA A 176 -5.82 -16.11 0.51
CA ALA A 176 -6.74 -17.12 -0.02
C ALA A 176 -8.13 -16.53 -0.30
N ASP A 177 -8.61 -15.68 0.60
CA ASP A 177 -9.95 -15.10 0.55
C ASP A 177 -9.91 -13.81 -0.29
N GLN A 178 -9.84 -13.97 -1.62
CA GLN A 178 -9.89 -12.84 -2.57
C GLN A 178 -11.32 -12.58 -3.07
N PRO A 179 -11.74 -11.31 -3.19
CA PRO A 179 -12.93 -10.96 -3.95
C PRO A 179 -12.79 -11.34 -5.43
N ASP A 180 -13.81 -11.99 -6.00
CA ASP A 180 -13.84 -12.43 -7.41
C ASP A 180 -13.56 -11.30 -8.41
N VAL A 181 -13.93 -10.06 -8.05
CA VAL A 181 -13.76 -8.85 -8.87
C VAL A 181 -12.31 -8.54 -9.24
N PHE A 182 -11.34 -9.11 -8.52
CA PHE A 182 -9.92 -8.85 -8.77
C PHE A 182 -9.22 -9.98 -9.56
N GLY A 183 -9.98 -10.96 -10.04
CA GLY A 183 -9.45 -12.09 -10.80
C GLY A 183 -8.64 -13.09 -9.95
N ASN A 184 -8.29 -14.21 -10.57
CA ASN A 184 -7.68 -15.36 -9.91
C ASN A 184 -6.21 -15.61 -10.34
N ASP A 185 -5.48 -14.55 -10.72
CA ASP A 185 -4.06 -14.69 -11.04
C ASP A 185 -3.25 -14.97 -9.75
N PRO A 186 -2.65 -16.16 -9.59
CA PRO A 186 -1.87 -16.49 -8.40
C PRO A 186 -0.60 -15.64 -8.26
N LEU A 187 -0.17 -14.96 -9.34
CA LEU A 187 1.00 -14.08 -9.34
C LEU A 187 0.63 -12.61 -9.18
N LEU A 188 -0.65 -12.26 -9.04
CA LEU A 188 -1.12 -10.90 -8.81
C LEU A 188 -0.54 -9.88 -9.82
N GLY A 189 -0.35 -10.29 -11.07
CA GLY A 189 0.17 -9.45 -12.17
C GLY A 189 1.69 -9.31 -12.24
N TRP A 190 2.46 -9.95 -11.36
CA TRP A 190 3.91 -9.77 -11.30
C TRP A 190 4.71 -10.55 -12.35
N ARG A 191 4.05 -11.42 -13.13
CA ARG A 191 4.71 -12.33 -14.08
C ARG A 191 5.68 -11.62 -15.03
N ASP A 192 5.25 -10.52 -15.64
CA ASP A 192 6.03 -9.82 -16.66
C ASP A 192 7.15 -8.96 -16.07
N LEU A 193 7.05 -8.60 -14.78
CA LEU A 193 8.06 -7.83 -14.07
C LEU A 193 9.12 -8.72 -13.42
N ALA A 194 8.79 -9.94 -12.98
CA ALA A 194 9.68 -10.82 -12.23
C ALA A 194 10.60 -11.67 -13.14
N THR A 195 11.56 -11.04 -13.81
CA THR A 195 12.41 -11.69 -14.83
C THR A 195 13.44 -12.69 -14.29
N ALA A 196 13.84 -12.56 -13.02
CA ALA A 196 14.78 -13.48 -12.36
C ALA A 196 14.12 -14.68 -11.67
N GLY A 197 12.82 -14.87 -11.88
CA GLY A 197 12.04 -15.99 -11.34
C GLY A 197 11.02 -15.55 -10.31
N ILE A 198 9.90 -16.28 -10.26
CA ILE A 198 8.76 -15.97 -9.40
C ILE A 198 8.17 -17.25 -8.82
N THR A 199 7.82 -17.21 -7.54
CA THR A 199 7.09 -18.28 -6.85
C THR A 199 5.87 -17.71 -6.15
N ALA A 200 4.78 -18.47 -6.08
CA ALA A 200 3.56 -18.09 -5.37
C ALA A 200 3.31 -18.99 -4.16
N HIS A 201 2.68 -18.42 -3.14
CA HIS A 201 2.09 -19.12 -2.01
C HIS A 201 0.74 -18.52 -1.67
N GLU A 202 -0.19 -19.35 -1.22
CA GLU A 202 -1.49 -18.91 -0.75
C GLU A 202 -1.53 -18.96 0.78
N ALA A 203 -1.82 -17.82 1.40
CA ALA A 203 -1.90 -17.66 2.84
C ALA A 203 -3.36 -17.52 3.31
N LEU A 204 -3.65 -17.97 4.52
CA LEU A 204 -5.00 -17.91 5.10
C LEU A 204 -5.49 -16.47 5.30
N GLY A 205 -6.80 -16.27 5.16
CA GLY A 205 -7.47 -15.00 5.32
C GLY A 205 -7.55 -14.19 4.03
N ASP A 206 -8.01 -12.96 4.19
CA ASP A 206 -8.12 -11.92 3.17
C ASP A 206 -6.93 -10.94 3.24
N HIS A 207 -6.93 -9.96 2.35
CA HIS A 207 -5.92 -8.91 2.26
C HIS A 207 -5.57 -8.25 3.61
N PHE A 208 -6.55 -8.02 4.47
CA PHE A 208 -6.40 -7.33 5.76
C PHE A 208 -6.24 -8.27 6.94
N SER A 209 -6.80 -9.48 6.88
CA SER A 209 -6.69 -10.47 7.96
C SER A 209 -5.44 -11.35 7.85
N MET A 210 -4.82 -11.50 6.67
CA MET A 210 -3.60 -12.31 6.51
C MET A 210 -2.40 -11.89 7.38
N PRO A 211 -2.10 -10.58 7.63
CA PRO A 211 -0.95 -10.18 8.43
C PRO A 211 -1.32 -10.06 9.92
N ARG A 212 -2.52 -10.50 10.32
CA ARG A 212 -3.05 -10.38 11.68
C ARG A 212 -3.26 -11.75 12.31
N SER A 213 -3.31 -11.81 13.63
CA SER A 213 -3.70 -13.04 14.32
C SER A 213 -5.13 -13.44 13.97
N PRO A 214 -5.42 -14.75 13.78
CA PRO A 214 -4.49 -15.87 13.93
C PRO A 214 -3.63 -16.19 12.68
N ASN A 215 -3.96 -15.64 11.51
CA ASN A 215 -3.37 -16.00 10.21
C ASN A 215 -1.86 -15.72 10.10
N VAL A 216 -1.39 -14.65 10.76
CA VAL A 216 0.03 -14.25 10.72
C VAL A 216 0.97 -15.35 11.24
N SER A 217 0.50 -16.20 12.16
CA SER A 217 1.34 -17.26 12.76
C SER A 217 1.69 -18.35 11.74
N SER A 218 0.73 -18.79 10.93
CA SER A 218 0.99 -19.78 9.88
C SER A 218 1.82 -19.17 8.75
N LEU A 219 1.53 -17.93 8.36
CA LEU A 219 2.30 -17.17 7.38
C LEU A 219 3.77 -17.03 7.79
N ALA A 220 4.04 -16.62 9.02
CA ALA A 220 5.41 -16.46 9.55
C ALA A 220 6.16 -17.79 9.63
N THR A 221 5.47 -18.87 10.01
CA THR A 221 6.05 -20.23 10.05
C THR A 221 6.47 -20.68 8.66
N TRP A 222 5.58 -20.52 7.68
CA TRP A 222 5.87 -20.86 6.29
C TRP A 222 7.00 -20.01 5.71
N LEU A 223 6.96 -18.69 5.89
CA LEU A 223 7.97 -17.79 5.35
C LEU A 223 9.36 -18.10 5.94
N SER A 224 9.44 -18.34 7.25
CA SER A 224 10.68 -18.76 7.91
C SER A 224 11.26 -20.03 7.30
N SER A 225 10.42 -21.03 7.02
CA SER A 225 10.84 -22.29 6.36
C SER A 225 11.38 -22.06 4.95
N VAL A 226 10.70 -21.23 4.15
CA VAL A 226 11.13 -20.89 2.79
C VAL A 226 12.45 -20.14 2.77
N LEU A 227 12.64 -19.21 3.70
CA LEU A 227 13.88 -18.45 3.84
C LEU A 227 15.03 -19.36 4.30
N ALA A 228 14.80 -20.20 5.31
CA ALA A 228 15.80 -21.17 5.79
C ALA A 228 16.23 -22.16 4.70
N GLY A 229 15.28 -22.68 3.91
CA GLY A 229 15.58 -23.55 2.75
C GLY A 229 16.41 -22.88 1.65
N ARG A 230 16.55 -21.55 1.68
CA ARG A 230 17.39 -20.75 0.77
C ARG A 230 18.68 -20.27 1.43
N GLY A 231 19.02 -20.79 2.62
CA GLY A 231 20.17 -20.34 3.40
C GLY A 231 20.05 -18.87 3.85
N ILE A 232 18.82 -18.41 4.10
CA ILE A 232 18.52 -17.10 4.71
C ILE A 232 18.03 -17.41 6.13
N GLU A 233 18.94 -17.31 7.10
CA GLU A 233 18.61 -17.50 8.51
C GLU A 233 18.15 -16.18 9.14
N GLY A 234 17.17 -16.24 10.03
CA GLY A 234 16.73 -15.07 10.81
C GLY A 234 17.79 -14.72 11.86
N GLY A 235 18.29 -13.49 11.80
CA GLY A 235 19.18 -12.93 12.82
C GLY A 235 18.47 -12.65 14.15
#